data_AF-A0A969LHF9-F1
#
_entry.id   AF-A0A969LHF9-F1
#
_cell.length_a   1.000
_cell.length_b   1.000
_cell.length_c   1.000
_cell.angle_alpha   90.00
_cell.angle_beta   90.00
_cell.angle_gamma   90.00
#
_symmetry.space_group_name_H-M   'P 1'
#
loop_
_entity.id
_entity.type
_entity.pdbx_description
1 polymer ?
#
loop_
_entity_poly.entity_id
_entity_poly.type
_entity_poly.pdbx_seq_one_letter_code
_entity_poly.pdbx_strand_id
1 'polypeptide(L)'
;MPVNVPNLLTRARRMASPAELHDRPALESLVHNLEHGYTVVWYAESLPQAQQDELKRISELLREDDATAGKFIVSAWDSSRGELPEGKQVALSHWGKENGYRQLCGSVSGEAVKAFVAQYPVHRLPGAERRLTRTGHGRRSRARGQRARRAT
;
A
#
# COMPACT_ATOMS: atom_id res chain seq x y z
N MET A 1 40.50 -36.68 22.47
CA MET A 1 39.84 -35.83 21.46
C MET A 1 38.33 -35.88 21.67
N PRO A 2 37.70 -34.88 22.30
CA PRO A 2 36.27 -34.65 22.12
C PRO A 2 36.03 -33.43 21.23
N VAL A 3 35.12 -33.62 20.29
CA VAL A 3 34.76 -32.68 19.21
C VAL A 3 34.03 -31.45 19.73
N ASN A 4 34.44 -30.32 19.15
CA ASN A 4 33.88 -28.98 19.26
C ASN A 4 32.44 -28.95 18.74
N VAL A 5 31.50 -28.50 19.56
CA VAL A 5 30.13 -28.16 19.13
C VAL A 5 30.08 -26.63 19.01
N PRO A 6 30.05 -26.04 17.79
CA PRO A 6 29.91 -24.61 17.68
C PRO A 6 28.48 -24.17 18.04
N ASN A 7 28.45 -23.18 18.94
CA ASN A 7 27.31 -22.40 19.39
C ASN A 7 26.39 -21.99 18.22
N LEU A 8 25.16 -22.49 18.22
CA LEU A 8 24.12 -22.26 17.20
C LEU A 8 23.42 -20.89 17.31
N LEU A 9 23.98 -19.94 18.07
CA LEU A 9 23.39 -18.60 18.24
C LEU A 9 23.85 -17.55 17.21
N THR A 10 24.70 -17.90 16.25
CA THR A 10 25.24 -16.93 15.27
C THR A 10 24.75 -17.17 13.83
N ARG A 11 23.47 -17.50 13.64
CA ARG A 11 22.88 -17.61 12.29
C ARG A 11 21.46 -17.03 12.21
N ALA A 12 21.34 -15.72 12.35
CA ALA A 12 20.20 -14.97 11.79
C ALA A 12 20.44 -13.47 11.58
N ARG A 13 21.69 -12.98 11.59
CA ARG A 13 21.99 -11.64 11.05
C ARG A 13 22.30 -11.76 9.57
N ARG A 14 21.32 -12.23 8.79
CA ARG A 14 21.34 -11.99 7.35
C ARG A 14 21.11 -10.49 7.25
N MET A 15 22.20 -9.74 7.17
CA MET A 15 22.15 -8.29 6.98
C MET A 15 21.19 -8.05 5.81
N ALA A 16 20.22 -7.15 6.02
CA ALA A 16 19.49 -6.56 4.91
C ALA A 16 20.53 -6.22 3.83
N SER A 17 20.27 -6.63 2.59
CA SER A 17 21.28 -6.49 1.55
C SER A 17 21.65 -5.00 1.46
N PRO A 18 22.95 -4.62 1.32
CA PRO A 18 23.35 -3.21 1.28
C PRO A 18 22.58 -2.37 0.26
N ALA A 19 22.03 -2.99 -0.79
CA ALA A 19 21.15 -2.35 -1.77
C ALA A 19 19.84 -1.81 -1.15
N GLU A 20 19.22 -2.53 -0.19
CA GLU A 20 17.95 -2.11 0.41
C GLU A 20 18.07 -0.91 1.37
N LEU A 21 19.28 -0.63 1.84
CA LEU A 21 19.59 0.57 2.63
C LEU A 21 19.82 1.80 1.75
N HIS A 22 20.43 1.63 0.59
CA HIS A 22 20.78 2.74 -0.32
C HIS A 22 19.69 3.09 -1.34
N ASP A 23 18.77 2.16 -1.64
CA ASP A 23 17.66 2.39 -2.58
C ASP A 23 16.44 3.07 -1.92
N ARG A 24 16.54 3.46 -0.65
CA ARG A 24 15.47 4.19 0.04
C ARG A 24 15.43 5.63 -0.45
N PRO A 25 14.23 6.16 -0.78
CA PRO A 25 14.10 7.60 -0.95
C PRO A 25 14.56 8.32 0.32
N ALA A 26 15.19 9.48 0.15
CA ALA A 26 15.55 10.35 1.28
C ALA A 26 14.31 10.64 2.15
N LEU A 27 14.50 10.72 3.46
CA LEU A 27 13.38 10.91 4.40
C LEU A 27 12.63 12.20 4.10
N GLU A 28 13.34 13.27 3.77
CA GLU A 28 12.78 14.58 3.40
C GLU A 28 11.85 14.46 2.19
N SER A 29 12.23 13.64 1.20
CA SER A 29 11.37 13.33 0.05
C SER A 29 10.10 12.58 0.48
N LEU A 30 10.19 11.65 1.43
CA LEU A 30 9.03 10.92 1.92
C LEU A 30 8.09 11.81 2.74
N VAL A 31 8.63 12.72 3.55
CA VAL A 31 7.85 13.73 4.29
C VAL A 31 7.16 14.69 3.31
N HIS A 32 7.89 15.20 2.31
CA HIS A 32 7.32 16.04 1.26
C HIS A 32 6.21 15.30 0.48
N ASN A 33 6.38 14.00 0.20
CA ASN A 33 5.32 13.21 -0.41
C ASN A 33 4.08 13.11 0.50
N LEU A 34 4.24 12.92 1.81
CA LEU A 34 3.12 12.95 2.75
C LEU A 34 2.38 14.29 2.70
N GLU A 35 3.09 15.43 2.64
CA GLU A 35 2.49 16.77 2.45
C GLU A 35 1.65 16.87 1.16
N HIS A 36 2.10 16.18 0.11
CA HIS A 36 1.38 16.11 -1.16
C HIS A 36 0.30 15.03 -1.21
N GLY A 37 -0.11 14.49 -0.06
CA GLY A 37 -1.23 13.56 0.08
C GLY A 37 -0.90 12.14 -0.35
N TYR A 38 0.37 11.75 -0.34
CA TYR A 38 0.75 10.35 -0.52
C TYR A 38 0.38 9.54 0.71
N THR A 39 0.06 8.27 0.45
CA THR A 39 0.12 7.25 1.49
C THR A 39 1.49 6.58 1.43
N VAL A 40 2.20 6.59 2.56
CA VAL A 40 3.50 5.91 2.72
C VAL A 40 3.33 4.72 3.64
N VAL A 41 3.75 3.55 3.18
CA VAL A 41 3.87 2.34 4.00
C VAL A 41 5.34 2.15 4.38
N TRP A 42 5.59 2.13 5.67
CA TRP A 42 6.89 1.88 6.29
C TRP A 42 6.95 0.42 6.73
N TYR A 43 8.08 -0.25 6.53
CA TYR A 43 8.29 -1.60 7.06
C TYR A 43 9.64 -1.75 7.74
N ALA A 44 9.69 -2.56 8.81
CA ALA A 44 10.94 -2.89 9.47
C ALA A 44 11.86 -3.66 8.51
N GLU A 45 13.16 -3.36 8.49
CA GLU A 45 14.13 -4.09 7.65
C GLU A 45 14.16 -5.60 7.93
N SER A 46 13.84 -5.99 9.16
CA SER A 46 13.73 -7.38 9.59
C SER A 46 12.44 -8.06 9.14
N LEU A 47 11.55 -7.37 8.40
CA LEU A 47 10.31 -7.97 7.89
C LEU A 47 10.67 -9.14 6.96
N PRO A 48 10.02 -10.32 7.08
CA PRO A 48 10.33 -11.47 6.23
C PRO A 48 10.25 -11.14 4.73
N GLN A 49 11.19 -11.64 3.93
CA GLN A 49 11.29 -11.33 2.49
C GLN A 49 9.95 -11.52 1.76
N ALA A 50 9.23 -12.62 2.01
CA ALA A 50 7.93 -12.88 1.38
C ALA A 50 6.89 -11.77 1.64
N GLN A 51 6.96 -11.10 2.79
CA GLN A 51 6.10 -9.97 3.11
C GLN A 51 6.61 -8.66 2.46
N GLN A 52 7.92 -8.48 2.32
CA GLN A 52 8.47 -7.37 1.54
C GLN A 52 8.07 -7.48 0.05
N ASP A 53 8.15 -8.69 -0.51
CA ASP A 53 7.71 -8.96 -1.89
C ASP A 53 6.20 -8.71 -2.06
N GLU A 54 5.40 -9.00 -1.03
CA GLU A 54 3.98 -8.67 -1.02
C GLU A 54 3.75 -7.17 -0.99
N LEU A 55 4.48 -6.41 -0.17
CA LEU A 55 4.40 -4.94 -0.20
C LEU A 55 4.81 -4.36 -1.55
N LYS A 56 5.81 -4.95 -2.22
CA LYS A 56 6.19 -4.55 -3.58
C LYS A 56 5.03 -4.74 -4.56
N ARG A 57 4.38 -5.92 -4.55
CA ARG A 57 3.19 -6.19 -5.38
C ARG A 57 2.04 -5.23 -5.07
N ILE A 58 1.75 -5.00 -3.79
CA ILE A 58 0.73 -4.04 -3.36
C ILE A 58 1.06 -2.63 -3.86
N SER A 59 2.34 -2.22 -3.80
CA SER A 59 2.77 -0.92 -4.29
C SER A 59 2.55 -0.75 -5.78
N GLU A 60 2.86 -1.77 -6.58
CA GLU A 60 2.66 -1.75 -8.04
C GLU A 60 1.17 -1.63 -8.35
N LEU A 61 0.33 -2.48 -7.74
CA LEU A 61 -1.12 -2.46 -7.92
C LEU A 61 -1.74 -1.12 -7.53
N LEU A 62 -1.37 -0.58 -6.36
CA LEU A 62 -1.98 0.64 -5.86
C LEU A 62 -1.51 1.89 -6.60
N ARG A 63 -0.31 1.91 -7.16
CA ARG A 63 0.16 3.04 -8.00
C ARG A 63 -0.62 3.15 -9.31
N GLU A 64 -1.15 2.04 -9.81
CA GLU A 64 -2.01 2.00 -10.99
C GLU A 64 -3.49 2.23 -10.66
N ASP A 65 -3.86 2.20 -9.38
CA ASP A 65 -5.24 2.42 -8.93
C ASP A 65 -5.61 3.91 -8.93
N ASP A 66 -6.72 4.25 -9.59
CA ASP A 66 -7.30 5.59 -9.64
C ASP A 66 -7.56 6.19 -8.24
N ALA A 67 -7.79 5.35 -7.23
CA ALA A 67 -8.02 5.75 -5.85
C ALA A 67 -6.77 6.40 -5.22
N THR A 68 -5.57 6.02 -5.66
CA THR A 68 -4.33 6.65 -5.20
C THR A 68 -3.80 7.69 -6.18
N ALA A 69 -4.24 7.69 -7.44
CA ALA A 69 -3.70 8.55 -8.49
C ALA A 69 -2.15 8.51 -8.54
N GLY A 70 -1.56 7.33 -8.34
CA GLY A 70 -0.12 7.12 -8.31
C GLY A 70 0.59 7.56 -7.01
N LYS A 71 -0.14 8.08 -6.03
CA LYS A 71 0.42 8.62 -4.77
C LYS A 71 0.49 7.57 -3.66
N PHE A 72 1.21 6.49 -3.94
CA PHE A 72 1.44 5.41 -2.98
C PHE A 72 2.91 4.98 -3.01
N ILE A 73 3.55 4.96 -1.84
CA ILE A 73 4.96 4.60 -1.67
C ILE A 73 5.09 3.55 -0.59
N VAL A 74 5.96 2.58 -0.82
CA VAL A 74 6.46 1.66 0.21
C VAL A 74 7.93 1.97 0.43
N SER A 75 8.36 2.06 1.69
CA SER A 75 9.76 2.31 2.05
C SER A 75 10.15 1.53 3.31
N ALA A 76 11.39 1.03 3.32
CA ALA A 76 11.97 0.46 4.53
C ALA A 76 12.19 1.55 5.59
N TRP A 77 11.87 1.25 6.84
CA TRP A 77 12.11 2.12 7.98
C TRP A 77 13.57 2.04 8.43
N ASP A 78 14.20 3.19 8.59
CA ASP A 78 15.56 3.33 9.13
C ASP A 78 15.50 3.31 10.67
N SER A 79 15.87 2.18 11.28
CA SER A 79 15.81 2.00 12.73
C SER A 79 16.76 2.89 13.51
N SER A 80 17.75 3.52 12.87
CA SER A 80 18.59 4.54 13.52
C SER A 80 17.78 5.76 13.96
N ARG A 81 16.55 5.90 13.45
CA ARG A 81 15.59 6.98 13.78
C ARG A 81 14.59 6.60 14.86
N GLY A 82 14.75 5.42 15.47
CA GLY A 82 13.87 4.86 16.49
C GLY A 82 13.25 3.55 16.03
N GLU A 83 12.83 2.73 16.97
CA GLU A 83 12.21 1.43 16.67
C GLU A 83 10.70 1.56 16.46
N LEU A 84 10.14 0.68 15.64
CA LEU A 84 8.67 0.49 15.62
C LEU A 84 8.22 -0.12 16.97
N PRO A 85 6.99 0.19 17.44
CA PRO A 85 6.50 -0.39 18.68
C PRO A 85 6.54 -1.91 18.68
N GLU A 86 6.70 -2.51 19.85
CA GLU A 86 6.81 -3.96 19.98
C GLU A 86 5.63 -4.69 19.30
N GLY A 87 5.96 -5.76 18.57
CA GLY A 87 4.98 -6.52 17.79
C GLY A 87 4.44 -5.79 16.56
N LYS A 88 5.00 -4.64 16.17
CA LYS A 88 4.67 -3.91 14.94
C LYS A 88 5.86 -3.94 13.99
N GLN A 89 5.60 -4.32 12.74
CA GLN A 89 6.62 -4.40 11.70
C GLN A 89 6.26 -3.55 10.48
N VAL A 90 5.03 -3.04 10.41
CA VAL A 90 4.53 -2.23 9.31
C VAL A 90 3.77 -1.03 9.85
N ALA A 91 3.97 0.14 9.27
CA ALA A 91 3.22 1.34 9.56
C ALA A 91 2.68 1.96 8.28
N LEU A 92 1.43 2.42 8.29
CA LEU A 92 0.84 3.21 7.21
C LEU A 92 0.74 4.65 7.69
N SER A 93 1.06 5.61 6.83
CA SER A 93 0.99 7.03 7.14
C SER A 93 0.35 7.81 6.00
N HIS A 94 -0.50 8.76 6.34
CA HIS A 94 -1.13 9.68 5.40
C HIS A 94 -1.39 11.02 6.10
N TRP A 95 -1.12 12.14 5.43
CA TRP A 95 -1.49 13.46 5.95
C TRP A 95 -2.75 13.94 5.26
N GLY A 96 -3.83 14.05 6.02
CA GLY A 96 -5.02 14.76 5.60
C GLY A 96 -4.85 16.26 5.79
N LYS A 97 -5.86 17.03 5.39
CA LYS A 97 -5.87 18.49 5.45
C LYS A 97 -5.49 19.07 6.82
N GLU A 98 -5.92 18.42 7.90
CA GLU A 98 -5.78 18.94 9.27
C GLU A 98 -5.10 17.96 10.23
N ASN A 99 -4.98 16.68 9.85
CA ASN A 99 -4.49 15.63 10.75
C ASN A 99 -3.57 14.65 10.02
N GLY A 100 -2.57 14.15 10.74
CA GLY A 100 -1.79 12.98 10.34
C GLY A 100 -2.47 11.70 10.81
N TYR A 101 -2.62 10.74 9.90
CA TYR A 101 -3.19 9.43 10.19
C TYR A 101 -2.09 8.38 10.15
N ARG A 102 -2.10 7.48 11.14
CA ARG A 102 -1.17 6.36 11.22
C ARG A 102 -1.88 5.09 11.64
N GLN A 103 -1.53 3.98 11.00
CA GLN A 103 -1.94 2.63 11.40
C GLN A 103 -0.72 1.73 11.56
N LEU A 104 -0.65 0.96 12.64
CA LEU A 104 0.46 0.06 12.94
C LEU A 104 0.01 -1.39 12.89
N CYS A 105 0.70 -2.20 12.08
CA CYS A 105 0.40 -3.61 11.83
C CYS A 105 1.57 -4.50 12.27
N GLY A 106 1.25 -5.69 12.78
CA GLY A 106 2.27 -6.70 13.10
C GLY A 106 2.82 -7.43 11.89
N SER A 107 2.03 -7.48 10.81
CA SER A 107 2.37 -8.11 9.54
C SER A 107 1.72 -7.37 8.38
N VAL A 108 2.12 -7.69 7.16
CA VAL A 108 1.53 -7.16 5.93
C VAL A 108 0.12 -7.71 5.75
N SER A 109 -0.84 -6.82 5.49
CA SER A 109 -2.21 -7.16 5.14
C SER A 109 -2.69 -6.22 4.02
N GLY A 110 -2.90 -6.78 2.83
CA GLY A 110 -3.42 -6.03 1.68
C GLY A 110 -4.81 -5.44 1.93
N GLU A 111 -5.65 -6.14 2.70
CA GLU A 111 -6.96 -5.63 3.13
C GLU A 111 -6.81 -4.39 4.02
N ALA A 112 -5.91 -4.44 5.01
CA ALA A 112 -5.64 -3.30 5.88
C ALA A 112 -5.11 -2.09 5.10
N VAL A 113 -4.21 -2.32 4.13
CA VAL A 113 -3.71 -1.26 3.24
C VAL A 113 -4.84 -0.65 2.42
N LYS A 114 -5.67 -1.49 1.80
CA LYS A 114 -6.78 -1.03 0.96
C LYS A 114 -7.80 -0.23 1.78
N ALA A 115 -8.15 -0.71 2.97
CA ALA A 115 -9.06 -0.02 3.89
C ALA A 115 -8.50 1.35 4.29
N PHE A 116 -7.21 1.42 4.62
CA PHE A 116 -6.54 2.67 4.99
C PHE A 116 -6.55 3.69 3.84
N VAL A 117 -6.18 3.27 2.63
CA VAL A 117 -6.22 4.13 1.43
C VAL A 117 -7.64 4.60 1.10
N ALA A 118 -8.65 3.73 1.26
CA ALA A 118 -10.04 4.10 1.02
C ALA A 118 -10.56 5.10 2.07
N GLN A 119 -10.12 4.96 3.32
CA GLN A 119 -10.49 5.85 4.41
C GLN A 119 -9.81 7.23 4.31
N TYR A 120 -8.56 7.25 3.83
CA TYR A 120 -7.75 8.45 3.67
C TYR A 120 -7.35 8.61 2.20
N PRO A 121 -8.29 8.99 1.32
CA PRO A 121 -8.01 9.15 -0.09
C PRO A 121 -7.11 10.36 -0.30
N VAL A 122 -6.37 10.33 -1.41
CA VAL A 122 -5.52 11.44 -1.82
C VAL A 122 -6.28 12.76 -1.78
N HIS A 123 -5.68 13.77 -1.16
CA HIS A 123 -6.24 15.11 -1.21
C HIS A 123 -6.15 15.61 -2.65
N ARG A 124 -7.29 15.59 -3.31
CA ARG A 124 -7.48 16.02 -4.68
C ARG A 124 -8.04 17.42 -4.61
N LEU A 125 -7.37 18.38 -5.25
CA LEU A 125 -7.90 19.73 -5.43
C LEU A 125 -9.35 19.62 -5.95
N PRO A 126 -10.29 20.47 -5.46
CA PRO A 126 -11.68 20.41 -5.87
C PRO A 126 -11.78 20.49 -7.41
N GLY A 127 -12.44 19.50 -8.03
CA GLY A 127 -12.60 19.41 -9.48
C GLY A 127 -12.48 18.00 -10.07
N ALA A 128 -12.03 17.01 -9.29
CA ALA A 128 -11.97 15.63 -9.77
C ALA A 128 -12.89 14.72 -8.93
N GLU A 129 -14.16 15.11 -8.90
CA GLU A 129 -15.26 14.30 -8.39
C GLU A 129 -15.51 13.11 -9.35
N ARG A 130 -15.66 11.92 -8.76
CA ARG A 130 -15.72 10.63 -9.46
C ARG A 130 -17.00 10.49 -10.29
N ARG A 131 -16.87 10.07 -11.55
CA ARG A 131 -17.90 9.26 -12.22
C ARG A 131 -17.84 7.83 -11.68
N LEU A 132 -18.16 7.64 -10.40
CA LEU A 132 -18.61 6.36 -9.87
C LEU A 132 -20.11 6.43 -9.69
N THR A 133 -20.82 6.54 -10.80
CA THR A 133 -22.23 6.15 -10.85
C THR A 133 -22.43 5.25 -12.05
N ARG A 134 -22.96 4.07 -11.76
CA ARG A 134 -23.72 3.18 -12.64
C ARG A 134 -22.98 1.97 -13.21
N THR A 135 -22.72 1.00 -12.34
CA THR A 135 -22.81 -0.41 -12.73
C THR A 135 -23.79 -1.10 -11.80
N GLY A 136 -24.95 -1.47 -12.34
CA GLY A 136 -25.89 -2.35 -11.65
C GLY A 136 -27.37 -1.97 -11.75
N HIS A 137 -27.98 -2.06 -12.94
CA HIS A 137 -29.31 -2.68 -13.09
C HIS A 137 -29.76 -2.70 -14.56
N GLY A 138 -30.17 -3.89 -15.03
CA GLY A 138 -31.09 -4.02 -16.15
C GLY A 138 -30.51 -4.51 -17.48
N ARG A 139 -30.12 -5.79 -17.56
CA ARG A 139 -30.33 -6.53 -18.82
C ARG A 139 -31.83 -6.55 -19.08
N ARG A 140 -32.30 -5.75 -20.04
CA ARG A 140 -33.59 -5.98 -20.72
C ARG A 140 -33.30 -6.26 -22.18
N SER A 141 -33.23 -7.54 -22.50
CA SER A 141 -33.38 -8.06 -23.86
C SER A 141 -34.71 -7.55 -24.42
N ARG A 142 -34.67 -6.59 -25.35
CA ARG A 142 -35.85 -6.25 -26.16
C ARG A 142 -35.94 -7.24 -27.31
N ALA A 143 -36.87 -8.18 -27.19
CA ALA A 143 -37.36 -8.97 -28.30
C ALA A 143 -37.88 -8.04 -29.40
N ARG A 144 -37.36 -8.21 -30.63
CA ARG A 144 -37.94 -7.61 -31.84
C ARG A 144 -39.24 -8.34 -32.16
N GLY A 145 -40.36 -7.82 -31.69
CA GLY A 145 -41.68 -8.18 -32.19
C GLY A 145 -41.90 -7.52 -33.55
N GLN A 146 -41.98 -8.33 -34.60
CA GLN A 146 -42.47 -7.93 -35.92
C GLN A 146 -43.93 -7.48 -35.78
N ARG A 147 -44.22 -6.21 -36.08
CA ARG A 147 -45.59 -5.72 -36.30
C ARG A 147 -45.86 -5.78 -37.80
N ALA A 148 -46.59 -6.81 -38.22
CA ALA A 148 -47.33 -6.79 -39.46
C ALA A 148 -48.31 -5.62 -39.41
N ARG A 149 -48.21 -4.70 -40.38
CA ARG A 149 -49.27 -3.74 -40.68
C ARG A 149 -49.96 -4.23 -41.96
N ARG A 150 -51.25 -4.48 -41.83
CA ARG A 150 -52.24 -4.68 -42.88
C ARG A 150 -52.95 -3.34 -43.10
N ALA A 151 -53.46 -3.12 -44.31
CA ALA A 151 -54.16 -1.94 -44.89
C ALA A 151 -53.27 -1.28 -45.95
N THR A 152 -53.65 -1.19 -47.23
CA THR A 152 -54.96 -1.26 -47.90
C THR A 152 -54.70 -1.59 -49.37
#